data_AF-A0A841U3Z7-F1
#
_entry.id   AF-A0A841U3Z7-F1
#
_cell.length_a   1.000
_cell.length_b   1.000
_cell.length_c   1.000
_cell.angle_alpha   90.00
_cell.angle_beta   90.00
_cell.angle_gamma   90.00
#
_symmetry.space_group_name_H-M   'P 1'
#
loop_
_entity.id
_entity.type
_entity.pdbx_description
1 polymer ?
#
loop_
_entity_poly.entity_id
_entity_poly.type
_entity_poly.pdbx_seq_one_letter_code
_entity_poly.pdbx_strand_id
1 'polypeptide(L)'
;MRRASIFASTVLVLALGLAGCSGGKDNGNGGGNGNGQGNGNGASESPAGSGSPASSGSASPSPEDGGAKQEVVAIKYVIPGTEPKEWPAVREAVNQKLLEDGVNVRIEKEYIDWGAWEQKINLKLSTNEDFDLFHVMNDLVGLANYAGRGALKDISKEIEQYGPNLRKVIPDSVWSGVTKEGKVYGVPAYWYESAIDGSITINKYLLDKAGYTAPIESRDQLLEAMEQVNSKLGMKLTIPLRGGTAGPADIFQRTYDSYPFTVRDNVAYIASDGVVKNWVETEEFKQDAAWFRTAYQKKLINPDVLTVKQEQIDDQIKYGKYVFMLGTPGKLSDVKKTYPDATDAGFELIRLNPDKPHYRMVNAKNINVVAANSKHPAEAVKFLNWLYASQDNYDLFMYGIEGKTYNKVGEKGLESIMDPGTNMPLYIQDDWMIGNLNFIRVNDDYLSANKALYKADTEAQNFYAADFFFDPSNVKAEMANVQAVFTSDVSPIYRGVVDYDKNIKSALGKLKAAGIDKVLAEYQKQLDAYKATLKP
;
A
#
# COMPACT_ATOMS: atom_id res chain seq x y z
N MET A 1 -42.84 41.98 -28.51
CA MET A 1 -41.59 42.76 -28.71
C MET A 1 -40.54 42.15 -27.80
N ARG A 2 -39.71 41.22 -28.27
CA ARG A 2 -38.42 41.37 -28.97
C ARG A 2 -37.24 41.80 -28.05
N ARG A 3 -36.20 40.93 -28.09
CA ARG A 3 -34.76 41.09 -27.75
C ARG A 3 -34.36 40.58 -26.35
N ALA A 4 -33.54 39.54 -26.14
CA ALA A 4 -32.33 38.99 -26.76
C ALA A 4 -31.05 39.83 -26.55
N SER A 5 -30.04 39.23 -25.88
CA SER A 5 -28.55 39.37 -26.00
C SER A 5 -27.91 38.51 -24.88
N ILE A 6 -27.12 37.43 -25.02
CA ILE A 6 -25.96 37.01 -25.85
C ILE A 6 -24.60 37.59 -25.39
N PHE A 7 -23.78 36.66 -24.83
CA PHE A 7 -22.32 36.40 -24.90
C PHE A 7 -21.23 37.38 -24.40
N ALA A 8 -20.27 36.83 -23.64
CA ALA A 8 -18.80 36.75 -23.91
C ALA A 8 -18.07 36.20 -22.66
N SER A 9 -17.74 34.91 -22.53
CA SER A 9 -16.48 34.23 -22.92
C SER A 9 -15.20 35.10 -22.96
N THR A 10 -14.34 34.94 -21.95
CA THR A 10 -12.88 35.17 -22.08
C THR A 10 -12.13 34.01 -21.44
N VAL A 11 -11.52 33.20 -22.29
CA VAL A 11 -10.52 32.19 -21.97
C VAL A 11 -9.17 32.91 -21.91
N LEU A 12 -8.43 32.79 -20.81
CA LEU A 12 -7.04 33.22 -20.74
C LEU A 12 -6.14 31.99 -20.64
N VAL A 13 -5.55 31.63 -21.78
CA VAL A 13 -4.40 30.72 -21.87
C VAL A 13 -3.17 31.52 -21.50
N LEU A 14 -2.40 31.08 -20.49
CA LEU A 14 -1.02 31.52 -20.30
C LEU A 14 -0.11 30.28 -20.38
N ALA A 15 0.59 30.20 -21.50
CA ALA A 15 1.74 29.35 -21.71
C ALA A 15 3.01 30.21 -21.63
N LEU A 16 3.93 29.85 -20.74
CA LEU A 16 5.35 30.27 -20.65
C LEU A 16 5.98 29.18 -19.75
N GLY A 17 7.03 28.44 -20.06
CA GLY A 17 8.17 28.67 -20.95
C GLY A 17 9.41 28.25 -20.15
N LEU A 18 10.04 27.14 -20.54
CA LEU A 18 11.26 26.56 -19.93
C LEU A 18 12.50 27.48 -20.06
N ALA A 19 13.25 27.65 -18.97
CA ALA A 19 14.70 27.85 -18.82
C ALA A 19 14.94 28.15 -17.33
N GLY A 20 15.88 27.59 -16.56
CA GLY A 20 17.30 27.28 -16.78
C GLY A 20 18.01 27.56 -15.43
N CYS A 21 18.99 26.73 -15.06
CA CYS A 21 19.65 26.70 -13.75
C CYS A 21 20.44 27.98 -13.36
N SER A 22 20.50 28.31 -12.07
CA SER A 22 21.71 28.81 -11.38
C SER A 22 21.51 28.84 -9.86
N GLY A 23 22.48 28.32 -9.10
CA GLY A 23 22.44 28.30 -7.63
C GLY A 23 22.89 29.61 -6.96
N GLY A 24 22.78 29.62 -5.62
CA GLY A 24 23.48 30.58 -4.77
C GLY A 24 22.69 31.09 -3.57
N LYS A 25 23.03 30.53 -2.40
CA LYS A 25 23.14 31.16 -1.05
C LYS A 25 21.93 31.81 -0.38
N ASP A 26 21.59 31.20 0.76
CA ASP A 26 21.45 31.78 2.11
C ASP A 26 20.97 33.23 2.26
N ASN A 27 19.89 33.36 3.04
CA ASN A 27 19.76 34.47 3.98
C ASN A 27 18.98 34.03 5.22
N GLY A 28 19.72 33.83 6.31
CA GLY A 28 19.19 33.74 7.66
C GLY A 28 18.99 35.14 8.27
N ASN A 29 17.97 35.24 9.11
CA ASN A 29 17.72 36.33 10.06
C ASN A 29 17.25 35.63 11.33
N GLY A 30 17.71 35.86 12.56
CA GLY A 30 18.63 36.82 13.15
C GLY A 30 18.37 36.73 14.66
N GLY A 31 19.40 36.76 15.50
CA GLY A 31 19.24 36.72 16.96
C GLY A 31 20.51 36.34 17.70
N GLY A 32 21.46 37.25 17.79
CA GLY A 32 22.72 37.06 18.50
C GLY A 32 22.62 37.29 20.01
N ASN A 33 23.60 36.77 20.73
CA ASN A 33 24.31 37.53 21.75
C ASN A 33 25.72 36.97 21.96
N GLY A 34 26.71 37.85 22.05
CA GLY A 34 28.13 37.51 22.00
C GLY A 34 28.85 37.47 23.36
N ASN A 35 30.05 36.90 23.31
CA ASN A 35 31.28 37.16 24.10
C ASN A 35 32.18 35.93 23.85
N GLY A 36 33.47 35.98 23.55
CA GLY A 36 34.47 37.04 23.55
C GLY A 36 35.82 36.34 23.75
N GLN A 37 36.86 36.75 23.00
CA GLN A 37 38.28 36.39 23.11
C GLN A 37 38.68 34.92 22.81
N GLY A 38 39.73 34.61 22.06
CA GLY A 38 40.79 35.37 21.41
C GLY A 38 41.97 34.43 21.10
N ASN A 39 42.62 34.64 19.95
CA ASN A 39 43.96 34.21 19.48
C ASN A 39 44.82 33.26 20.36
N GLY A 40 45.62 32.34 19.84
CA GLY A 40 46.15 32.14 18.49
C GLY A 40 47.55 31.46 18.58
N ASN A 41 47.87 30.68 17.54
CA ASN A 41 49.19 30.26 17.03
C ASN A 41 50.32 29.74 17.95
N GLY A 42 50.86 28.58 17.56
CA GLY A 42 52.22 28.58 16.97
C GLY A 42 53.21 27.50 17.41
N ALA A 43 53.64 26.70 16.43
CA ALA A 43 54.97 26.06 16.23
C ALA A 43 55.50 25.06 17.28
N SER A 44 55.59 23.76 16.95
CA SER A 44 56.71 23.07 16.26
C SER A 44 57.99 22.94 17.11
N GLU A 45 58.34 21.70 17.47
CA GLU A 45 59.71 21.14 17.36
C GLU A 45 59.75 19.63 17.69
N SER A 46 60.32 18.87 16.76
CA SER A 46 61.03 17.58 16.94
C SER A 46 62.51 17.87 16.61
N PRO A 47 63.55 17.06 16.96
CA PRO A 47 63.53 15.59 16.90
C PRO A 47 64.53 14.80 17.81
N ALA A 48 64.45 13.46 17.66
CA ALA A 48 65.55 12.46 17.57
C ALA A 48 66.25 11.85 18.82
N GLY A 49 66.43 10.51 18.73
CA GLY A 49 67.49 9.69 19.36
C GLY A 49 67.00 8.48 20.17
N SER A 50 66.69 7.31 19.60
CA SER A 50 67.56 6.17 19.20
C SER A 50 68.13 5.28 20.33
N GLY A 51 67.80 3.97 20.32
CA GLY A 51 68.56 2.91 21.01
C GLY A 51 67.78 1.61 21.33
N SER A 52 67.83 0.59 20.45
CA SER A 52 67.47 -0.83 20.72
C SER A 52 68.73 -1.66 21.10
N PRO A 53 68.77 -3.02 21.16
CA PRO A 53 67.75 -4.10 21.20
C PRO A 53 68.07 -5.27 22.20
N ALA A 54 67.14 -6.22 22.41
CA ALA A 54 67.35 -7.67 22.70
C ALA A 54 66.00 -8.34 23.05
N SER A 55 65.67 -9.61 22.77
CA SER A 55 66.14 -10.67 21.87
C SER A 55 65.07 -11.79 21.87
N SER A 56 64.80 -12.37 20.70
CA SER A 56 64.27 -13.71 20.36
C SER A 56 63.78 -14.70 21.46
N GLY A 57 62.58 -15.24 21.24
CA GLY A 57 62.10 -16.52 21.79
C GLY A 57 61.13 -17.20 20.79
N SER A 58 61.45 -18.44 20.41
CA SER A 58 60.91 -19.22 19.29
C SER A 58 59.42 -19.58 19.34
N ALA A 59 58.83 -19.67 18.14
CA ALA A 59 57.54 -20.26 17.84
C ALA A 59 57.59 -21.81 17.83
N SER A 60 56.47 -22.42 18.22
CA SER A 60 56.08 -23.80 17.89
C SER A 60 54.61 -23.78 17.45
N PRO A 61 54.20 -24.55 16.43
CA PRO A 61 52.93 -24.34 15.73
C PRO A 61 51.75 -25.02 16.44
N SER A 62 50.60 -24.34 16.46
CA SER A 62 49.30 -24.90 16.84
C SER A 62 48.34 -24.78 15.64
N PRO A 63 47.34 -25.68 15.54
CA PRO A 63 46.86 -26.21 14.27
C PRO A 63 46.07 -25.22 13.42
N GLU A 64 46.17 -25.39 12.10
CA GLU A 64 45.27 -24.77 11.13
C GLU A 64 43.82 -25.17 11.43
N ASP A 65 43.05 -24.22 11.95
CA ASP A 65 41.59 -24.27 11.95
C ASP A 65 41.12 -23.91 10.53
N GLY A 66 40.97 -24.94 9.69
CA GLY A 66 40.47 -24.88 8.31
C GLY A 66 38.98 -24.59 8.21
N GLY A 67 38.45 -23.66 9.02
CA GLY A 67 37.13 -23.09 8.83
C GLY A 67 37.24 -21.80 8.03
N ALA A 68 36.91 -21.84 6.74
CA ALA A 68 36.71 -20.61 5.98
C ALA A 68 35.64 -19.77 6.72
N LYS A 69 36.05 -18.68 7.37
CA LYS A 69 35.11 -17.71 7.95
C LYS A 69 34.22 -17.23 6.82
N GLN A 70 32.96 -17.65 6.81
CA GLN A 70 31.97 -17.11 5.88
C GLN A 70 31.94 -15.59 6.02
N GLU A 71 32.11 -14.90 4.90
CA GLU A 71 32.09 -13.44 4.87
C GLU A 71 30.69 -12.95 5.26
N VAL A 72 30.62 -11.99 6.19
CA VAL A 72 29.36 -11.37 6.60
C VAL A 72 29.04 -10.23 5.63
N VAL A 73 27.90 -10.32 4.96
CA VAL A 73 27.45 -9.34 3.97
C VAL A 73 26.37 -8.43 4.56
N ALA A 74 26.49 -7.11 4.35
CA ALA A 74 25.44 -6.16 4.69
C ALA A 74 24.52 -5.91 3.49
N ILE A 75 23.22 -6.17 3.64
CA ILE A 75 22.19 -5.85 2.64
C ILE A 75 21.50 -4.54 2.99
N LYS A 76 21.31 -3.67 1.99
CA LYS A 76 20.58 -2.40 2.14
C LYS A 76 19.17 -2.52 1.57
N TYR A 77 18.17 -2.25 2.40
CA TYR A 77 16.76 -2.38 2.07
C TYR A 77 16.05 -1.02 2.14
N VAL A 78 15.65 -0.52 0.98
CA VAL A 78 15.04 0.80 0.80
C VAL A 78 13.53 0.70 0.83
N ILE A 79 12.87 1.39 1.77
CA ILE A 79 11.43 1.32 1.96
C ILE A 79 10.79 2.70 2.17
N PRO A 80 9.51 2.87 1.83
CA PRO A 80 8.79 4.09 2.17
C PRO A 80 8.50 4.18 3.67
N GLY A 81 8.35 5.41 4.17
CA GLY A 81 7.91 5.70 5.53
C GLY A 81 8.94 6.43 6.38
N THR A 82 8.76 6.35 7.69
CA THR A 82 9.59 7.00 8.70
C THR A 82 10.24 5.94 9.57
N GLU A 83 11.52 6.12 9.90
CA GLU A 83 12.25 5.19 10.77
C GLU A 83 11.58 5.11 12.16
N PRO A 84 11.17 3.90 12.62
CA PRO A 84 10.65 3.73 13.97
C PRO A 84 11.72 3.99 15.03
N LYS A 85 11.31 4.55 16.17
CA LYS A 85 12.22 4.95 17.25
C LYS A 85 13.16 3.84 17.73
N GLU A 86 12.63 2.62 17.90
CA GLU A 86 13.41 1.48 18.38
C GLU A 86 14.02 0.63 17.25
N TRP A 87 13.93 1.06 15.98
CA TRP A 87 14.57 0.32 14.88
C TRP A 87 16.08 0.11 15.09
N PRO A 88 16.90 1.07 15.58
CA PRO A 88 18.32 0.82 15.80
C PRO A 88 18.60 -0.37 16.75
N ALA A 89 17.81 -0.50 17.83
CA ALA A 89 17.96 -1.61 18.78
C ALA A 89 17.41 -2.93 18.22
N VAL A 90 16.27 -2.88 17.51
CA VAL A 90 15.69 -4.06 16.85
C VAL A 90 16.60 -4.56 15.73
N ARG A 91 17.18 -3.67 14.92
CA ARG A 91 18.15 -3.99 13.88
C ARG A 91 19.35 -4.75 14.44
N GLU A 92 19.89 -4.31 15.57
CA GLU A 92 21.01 -5.02 16.21
C GLU A 92 20.61 -6.45 16.63
N ALA A 93 19.43 -6.60 17.25
CA ALA A 93 18.91 -7.91 17.63
C ALA A 93 18.64 -8.81 16.41
N VAL A 94 18.07 -8.26 15.32
CA VAL A 94 17.87 -8.98 14.05
C VAL A 94 19.21 -9.40 13.45
N ASN A 95 20.19 -8.50 13.38
CA ASN A 95 21.51 -8.78 12.83
C ASN A 95 22.25 -9.84 13.64
N GLN A 96 22.18 -9.75 14.97
CA GLN A 96 22.76 -10.78 15.84
C GLN A 96 22.12 -12.14 15.57
N LYS A 97 20.79 -12.20 15.48
CA LYS A 97 20.08 -13.44 15.22
C LYS A 97 20.35 -14.03 13.82
N LEU A 98 20.49 -13.20 12.80
CA LEU A 98 20.92 -13.62 11.45
C LEU A 98 22.30 -14.27 11.46
N LEU A 99 23.24 -13.76 12.27
CA LEU A 99 24.57 -14.33 12.42
C LEU A 99 24.54 -15.66 13.20
N GLU A 100 23.79 -15.71 14.30
CA GLU A 100 23.61 -16.92 15.12
C GLU A 100 22.95 -18.06 14.34
N ASP A 101 21.97 -17.75 13.50
CA ASP A 101 21.29 -18.72 12.65
C ASP A 101 22.12 -19.10 11.40
N GLY A 102 23.37 -18.60 11.29
CA GLY A 102 24.31 -18.97 10.23
C GLY A 102 24.00 -18.36 8.85
N VAL A 103 23.13 -17.35 8.79
CA VAL A 103 22.77 -16.67 7.53
C VAL A 103 23.93 -15.82 7.01
N ASN A 104 24.78 -15.32 7.92
CA ASN A 104 25.92 -14.44 7.64
C ASN A 104 25.53 -13.15 6.89
N VAL A 105 24.36 -12.60 7.22
CA VAL A 105 23.82 -11.36 6.65
C VAL A 105 23.55 -10.35 7.76
N ARG A 106 23.77 -9.06 7.47
CA ARG A 106 23.26 -7.93 8.25
C ARG A 106 22.30 -7.10 7.42
N ILE A 107 21.16 -6.71 7.96
CA ILE A 107 20.18 -5.83 7.33
C ILE A 107 20.37 -4.38 7.78
N GLU A 108 20.39 -3.49 6.80
CA GLU A 108 20.29 -2.05 6.99
C GLU A 108 19.06 -1.54 6.24
N LYS A 109 18.22 -0.75 6.90
CA LYS A 109 17.05 -0.14 6.26
C LYS A 109 17.30 1.33 5.97
N GLU A 110 16.93 1.76 4.77
CA GLU A 110 16.82 3.17 4.43
C GLU A 110 15.35 3.53 4.27
N TYR A 111 14.86 4.42 5.13
CA TYR A 111 13.50 4.92 5.06
C TYR A 111 13.45 6.18 4.19
N ILE A 112 12.54 6.20 3.23
CA ILE A 112 12.25 7.35 2.39
C ILE A 112 10.83 7.82 2.70
N ASP A 113 10.68 9.09 3.07
CA ASP A 113 9.37 9.71 3.28
C ASP A 113 8.40 9.45 2.11
N TRP A 114 7.14 9.17 2.42
CA TRP A 114 6.10 8.84 1.45
C TRP A 114 5.94 9.88 0.35
N GLY A 115 6.03 11.18 0.67
CA GLY A 115 5.92 12.25 -0.31
C GLY A 115 7.11 12.33 -1.28
N ALA A 116 8.24 11.70 -0.91
CA ALA A 116 9.45 11.67 -1.71
C ALA A 116 9.76 10.27 -2.31
N TRP A 117 8.96 9.25 -1.99
CA TRP A 117 9.21 7.84 -2.35
C TRP A 117 9.53 7.67 -3.84
N GLU A 118 8.57 8.01 -4.71
CA GLU A 118 8.69 7.79 -6.15
C GLU A 118 9.90 8.52 -6.73
N GLN A 119 10.10 9.78 -6.37
CA GLN A 119 11.21 10.58 -6.89
C GLN A 119 12.57 9.99 -6.47
N LYS A 120 12.73 9.65 -5.19
CA LYS A 120 14.01 9.19 -4.65
C LYS A 120 14.35 7.77 -5.11
N ILE A 121 13.40 6.83 -5.10
CA ILE A 121 13.70 5.46 -5.57
C ILE A 121 14.07 5.45 -7.06
N ASN A 122 13.39 6.26 -7.87
CA ASN A 122 13.75 6.44 -9.28
C ASN A 122 15.14 7.05 -9.46
N LEU A 123 15.48 8.05 -8.66
CA LEU A 123 16.82 8.64 -8.68
C LEU A 123 17.89 7.58 -8.38
N LYS A 124 17.74 6.83 -7.28
CA LYS A 124 18.68 5.76 -6.87
C LYS A 124 18.91 4.73 -7.96
N LEU A 125 17.82 4.28 -8.59
CA LEU A 125 17.88 3.31 -9.70
C LEU A 125 18.58 3.90 -10.93
N SER A 126 18.32 5.17 -11.26
CA SER A 126 18.92 5.84 -12.43
C SER A 126 20.40 6.21 -12.24
N THR A 127 20.82 6.49 -11.00
CA THR A 127 22.20 6.82 -10.64
C THR A 127 23.02 5.59 -10.26
N ASN A 128 22.42 4.39 -10.33
CA ASN A 128 23.06 3.13 -9.98
C ASN A 128 23.64 3.14 -8.55
N GLU A 129 22.92 3.77 -7.61
CA GLU A 129 23.31 3.81 -6.20
C GLU A 129 23.33 2.39 -5.61
N ASP A 130 24.29 2.12 -4.72
CA ASP A 130 24.51 0.80 -4.14
C ASP A 130 23.47 0.47 -3.05
N PHE A 131 22.45 -0.32 -3.40
CA PHE A 131 21.48 -0.94 -2.51
C PHE A 131 20.97 -2.27 -3.09
N ASP A 132 20.33 -3.09 -2.25
CA ASP A 132 20.01 -4.49 -2.60
C ASP A 132 18.53 -4.74 -2.79
N LEU A 133 17.72 -4.33 -1.82
CA LEU A 133 16.28 -4.54 -1.79
C LEU A 133 15.54 -3.22 -1.85
N PHE A 134 14.39 -3.21 -2.52
CA PHE A 134 13.43 -2.13 -2.38
C PHE A 134 11.99 -2.62 -2.49
N HIS A 135 11.06 -1.83 -1.96
CA HIS A 135 9.64 -2.16 -1.97
C HIS A 135 8.97 -1.74 -3.28
N VAL A 136 8.13 -2.60 -3.84
CA VAL A 136 7.29 -2.33 -5.02
C VAL A 136 5.82 -2.48 -4.64
N MET A 137 5.04 -1.46 -5.01
CA MET A 137 3.58 -1.39 -4.84
C MET A 137 2.94 -1.41 -6.21
N ASN A 138 2.24 -2.49 -6.54
CA ASN A 138 1.62 -2.64 -7.85
C ASN A 138 0.49 -1.63 -8.12
N ASP A 139 -0.06 -1.02 -7.08
CA ASP A 139 -1.05 0.07 -7.15
C ASP A 139 -0.43 1.48 -7.20
N LEU A 140 0.91 1.61 -7.20
CA LEU A 140 1.61 2.88 -7.40
C LEU A 140 2.47 2.88 -8.67
N VAL A 141 3.60 2.16 -8.64
CA VAL A 141 4.44 1.89 -9.81
C VAL A 141 4.69 0.39 -9.79
N GLY A 142 4.10 -0.32 -10.74
CA GLY A 142 4.09 -1.78 -10.70
C GLY A 142 5.38 -2.46 -11.12
N LEU A 143 5.49 -3.73 -10.73
CA LEU A 143 6.62 -4.61 -11.03
C LEU A 143 6.96 -4.63 -12.52
N ALA A 144 5.95 -4.71 -13.38
CA ALA A 144 6.12 -4.75 -14.83
C ALA A 144 6.88 -3.52 -15.37
N ASN A 145 6.62 -2.33 -14.80
CA ASN A 145 7.30 -1.11 -15.19
C ASN A 145 8.79 -1.14 -14.81
N TYR A 146 9.10 -1.52 -13.56
CA TYR A 146 10.48 -1.66 -13.11
C TYR A 146 11.23 -2.75 -13.90
N ALA A 147 10.58 -3.88 -14.20
CA ALA A 147 11.16 -4.94 -15.01
C ALA A 147 11.43 -4.47 -16.45
N GLY A 148 10.48 -3.77 -17.07
CA GLY A 148 10.58 -3.29 -18.46
C GLY A 148 11.75 -2.34 -18.71
N ARG A 149 12.13 -1.54 -17.71
CA ARG A 149 13.29 -0.64 -17.77
C ARG A 149 14.59 -1.25 -17.22
N GLY A 150 14.60 -2.55 -16.91
CA GLY A 150 15.79 -3.27 -16.44
C GLY A 150 16.23 -2.91 -15.01
N ALA A 151 15.32 -2.41 -14.16
CA ALA A 151 15.64 -2.00 -12.79
C ALA A 151 15.72 -3.16 -11.79
N LEU A 152 15.31 -4.37 -12.20
CA LEU A 152 15.17 -5.53 -11.32
C LEU A 152 16.13 -6.65 -11.68
N LYS A 153 16.66 -7.32 -10.67
CA LYS A 153 17.45 -8.55 -10.81
C LYS A 153 16.51 -9.75 -10.93
N ASP A 154 16.79 -10.64 -11.89
CA ASP A 154 16.18 -11.97 -11.90
C ASP A 154 16.82 -12.80 -10.79
N ILE A 155 16.02 -13.22 -9.82
CA ILE A 155 16.41 -13.99 -8.64
C ILE A 155 15.87 -15.42 -8.65
N SER A 156 15.41 -15.93 -9.80
CA SER A 156 14.83 -17.28 -9.89
C SER A 156 15.76 -18.36 -9.33
N LYS A 157 17.06 -18.27 -9.61
CA LYS A 157 18.06 -19.25 -9.15
C LYS A 157 18.27 -19.18 -7.64
N GLU A 158 18.34 -17.97 -7.10
CA GLU A 158 18.49 -17.72 -5.68
C GLU A 158 17.25 -18.19 -4.91
N ILE A 159 16.05 -18.00 -5.46
CA ILE A 159 14.80 -18.54 -4.89
C ILE A 159 14.80 -20.07 -4.89
N GLU A 160 15.24 -20.71 -5.98
CA GLU A 160 15.35 -22.18 -6.04
C GLU A 160 16.36 -22.71 -5.00
N GLN A 161 17.50 -22.04 -4.85
CA GLN A 161 18.58 -22.49 -3.97
C GLN A 161 18.34 -22.16 -2.49
N TYR A 162 17.79 -20.98 -2.19
CA TYR A 162 17.75 -20.43 -0.83
C TYR A 162 16.33 -20.10 -0.34
N GLY A 163 15.29 -20.31 -1.15
CA GLY A 163 13.91 -19.93 -0.83
C GLY A 163 12.94 -21.03 -0.34
N PRO A 164 13.33 -22.18 0.24
CA PRO A 164 12.36 -23.24 0.55
C PRO A 164 11.30 -22.82 1.58
N ASN A 165 11.61 -21.95 2.55
CA ASN A 165 10.59 -21.43 3.47
C ASN A 165 9.63 -20.48 2.75
N LEU A 166 10.15 -19.65 1.85
CA LEU A 166 9.33 -18.76 1.02
C LEU A 166 8.30 -19.55 0.20
N ARG A 167 8.75 -20.62 -0.47
CA ARG A 167 7.87 -21.51 -1.26
C ARG A 167 6.85 -22.23 -0.39
N LYS A 168 7.18 -22.54 0.86
CA LYS A 168 6.27 -23.20 1.80
C LYS A 168 5.14 -22.28 2.28
N VAL A 169 5.42 -20.99 2.50
CA VAL A 169 4.50 -20.08 3.21
C VAL A 169 3.80 -19.05 2.32
N ILE A 170 4.19 -18.95 1.05
CA ILE A 170 3.56 -18.10 0.06
C ILE A 170 2.86 -19.01 -0.97
N PRO A 171 1.52 -18.92 -1.12
CA PRO A 171 0.79 -19.74 -2.08
C PRO A 171 1.24 -19.51 -3.53
N ASP A 172 1.12 -20.53 -4.38
CA ASP A 172 1.47 -20.45 -5.80
C ASP A 172 0.70 -19.34 -6.53
N SER A 173 -0.56 -19.10 -6.16
CA SER A 173 -1.36 -18.00 -6.72
C SER A 173 -0.79 -16.62 -6.41
N VAL A 174 -0.02 -16.47 -5.34
CA VAL A 174 0.64 -15.20 -5.00
C VAL A 174 1.99 -15.10 -5.72
N TRP A 175 2.69 -16.23 -5.90
CA TRP A 175 3.91 -16.30 -6.70
C TRP A 175 3.69 -15.98 -8.18
N SER A 176 2.54 -16.34 -8.74
CA SER A 176 2.23 -16.03 -10.14
C SER A 176 2.21 -14.52 -10.40
N GLY A 177 1.78 -13.71 -9.43
CA GLY A 177 1.77 -12.25 -9.52
C GLY A 177 3.15 -11.57 -9.57
N VAL A 178 4.23 -12.31 -9.31
CA VAL A 178 5.61 -11.81 -9.37
C VAL A 178 6.48 -12.54 -10.40
N THR A 179 5.91 -13.50 -11.11
CA THR A 179 6.63 -14.36 -12.06
C THR A 179 6.29 -13.96 -13.49
N LYS A 180 7.29 -13.66 -14.30
CA LYS A 180 7.12 -13.36 -15.73
C LYS A 180 8.11 -14.17 -16.55
N GLU A 181 7.61 -14.99 -17.48
CA GLU A 181 8.44 -15.83 -18.37
C GLU A 181 9.43 -16.73 -17.58
N GLY A 182 9.02 -17.24 -16.43
CA GLY A 182 9.86 -18.07 -15.54
C GLY A 182 10.87 -17.30 -14.68
N LYS A 183 10.92 -15.97 -14.82
CA LYS A 183 11.76 -15.09 -14.01
C LYS A 183 10.98 -14.58 -12.81
N VAL A 184 11.63 -14.58 -11.65
CA VAL A 184 11.12 -14.04 -10.39
C VAL A 184 11.98 -12.83 -10.04
N TYR A 185 11.35 -11.68 -9.80
CA TYR A 185 12.06 -10.43 -9.55
C TYR A 185 12.02 -9.96 -8.10
N GLY A 186 11.23 -10.65 -7.27
CA GLY A 186 11.05 -10.32 -5.86
C GLY A 186 10.19 -11.34 -5.13
N VAL A 187 10.06 -11.14 -3.82
CA VAL A 187 9.24 -11.94 -2.92
C VAL A 187 7.96 -11.16 -2.60
N PRO A 188 6.77 -11.69 -2.92
CA PRO A 188 5.52 -11.00 -2.64
C PRO A 188 5.18 -11.07 -1.16
N ALA A 189 4.59 -10.00 -0.63
CA ALA A 189 3.93 -10.03 0.67
C ALA A 189 2.59 -10.77 0.53
N TYR A 190 2.31 -11.68 1.47
CA TYR A 190 1.05 -12.41 1.56
C TYR A 190 0.33 -11.97 2.84
N TRP A 191 -0.01 -10.69 2.93
CA TRP A 191 -0.31 -10.03 4.20
C TRP A 191 -1.80 -9.93 4.53
N TYR A 192 -2.68 -10.20 3.57
CA TYR A 192 -4.13 -10.20 3.76
C TYR A 192 -4.83 -11.13 2.76
N GLU A 193 -6.07 -11.51 3.09
CA GLU A 193 -6.97 -12.22 2.19
C GLU A 193 -7.71 -11.22 1.28
N SER A 194 -7.28 -11.08 0.03
CA SER A 194 -7.85 -10.10 -0.91
C SER A 194 -9.27 -10.41 -1.37
N ALA A 195 -9.77 -11.63 -1.15
CA ALA A 195 -11.18 -11.95 -1.39
C ALA A 195 -12.15 -11.22 -0.44
N ILE A 196 -11.62 -10.57 0.60
CA ILE A 196 -12.40 -9.67 1.47
C ILE A 196 -12.73 -8.35 0.79
N ASP A 197 -12.02 -7.96 -0.27
CA ASP A 197 -12.28 -6.72 -1.00
C ASP A 197 -13.74 -6.72 -1.53
N GLY A 198 -14.42 -5.59 -1.40
CA GLY A 198 -15.87 -5.46 -1.68
C GLY A 198 -16.79 -5.94 -0.53
N SER A 199 -16.25 -6.31 0.63
CA SER A 199 -17.03 -6.47 1.86
C SER A 199 -17.41 -5.13 2.47
N ILE A 200 -18.50 -5.12 3.23
CA ILE A 200 -19.07 -3.93 3.89
C ILE A 200 -19.13 -4.21 5.38
N THR A 201 -18.59 -3.32 6.21
CA THR A 201 -18.80 -3.40 7.66
C THR A 201 -20.00 -2.58 8.06
N ILE A 202 -20.98 -3.21 8.72
CA ILE A 202 -22.19 -2.61 9.27
C ILE A 202 -22.01 -2.34 10.76
N ASN A 203 -22.41 -1.14 11.20
CA ASN A 203 -22.50 -0.77 12.61
C ASN A 203 -23.90 -1.14 13.16
N LYS A 204 -24.07 -2.41 13.52
CA LYS A 204 -25.29 -2.96 14.11
C LYS A 204 -25.67 -2.29 15.42
N TYR A 205 -24.68 -1.86 16.20
CA TYR A 205 -24.93 -1.10 17.42
C TYR A 205 -25.81 0.14 17.15
N LEU A 206 -25.55 0.88 16.07
CA LEU A 206 -26.39 2.02 15.68
C LEU A 206 -27.72 1.61 15.04
N LEU A 207 -27.73 0.55 14.23
CA LEU A 207 -28.97 0.02 13.64
C LEU A 207 -29.97 -0.40 14.72
N ASP A 208 -29.52 -1.19 15.70
CA ASP A 208 -30.35 -1.68 16.80
C ASP A 208 -30.91 -0.52 17.63
N LYS A 209 -30.07 0.48 17.95
CA LYS A 209 -30.52 1.70 18.65
C LYS A 209 -31.55 2.50 17.86
N ALA A 210 -31.45 2.50 16.53
CA ALA A 210 -32.41 3.16 15.65
C ALA A 210 -33.64 2.29 15.35
N GLY A 211 -33.70 1.05 15.85
CA GLY A 211 -34.76 0.08 15.60
C GLY A 211 -34.80 -0.44 14.15
N TYR A 212 -33.66 -0.45 13.45
CA TYR A 212 -33.56 -1.03 12.11
C TYR A 212 -33.20 -2.53 12.24
N THR A 213 -34.18 -3.41 12.00
CA THR A 213 -34.03 -4.86 12.18
C THR A 213 -34.06 -5.66 10.89
N ALA A 214 -34.31 -5.01 9.75
CA ALA A 214 -34.30 -5.67 8.45
C ALA A 214 -32.88 -6.10 8.06
N PRO A 215 -32.69 -7.25 7.39
CA PRO A 215 -31.40 -7.61 6.83
C PRO A 215 -31.02 -6.62 5.71
N ILE A 216 -29.72 -6.33 5.61
CA ILE A 216 -29.16 -5.49 4.55
C ILE A 216 -28.65 -6.41 3.44
N GLU A 217 -29.41 -6.51 2.36
CA GLU A 217 -29.14 -7.41 1.23
C GLU A 217 -28.89 -6.63 -0.07
N SER A 218 -29.18 -5.33 -0.09
CA SER A 218 -29.05 -4.45 -1.24
C SER A 218 -28.39 -3.11 -0.91
N ARG A 219 -27.89 -2.44 -1.95
CA ARG A 219 -27.31 -1.09 -1.82
C ARG A 219 -28.34 -0.04 -1.40
N ASP A 220 -29.62 -0.21 -1.74
CA ASP A 220 -30.66 0.76 -1.40
C ASP A 220 -31.01 0.69 0.10
N GLN A 221 -31.06 -0.52 0.65
CA GLN A 221 -31.23 -0.74 2.10
C GLN A 221 -30.11 -0.09 2.92
N LEU A 222 -28.89 0.02 2.40
CA LEU A 222 -27.80 0.78 3.06
C LEU A 222 -28.17 2.25 3.25
N LEU A 223 -28.78 2.89 2.24
CA LEU A 223 -29.20 4.30 2.33
C LEU A 223 -30.40 4.45 3.27
N GLU A 224 -31.38 3.56 3.17
CA GLU A 224 -32.56 3.54 4.06
C GLU A 224 -32.14 3.41 5.53
N ALA A 225 -31.24 2.47 5.83
CA ALA A 225 -30.67 2.26 7.15
C ALA A 225 -29.95 3.53 7.65
N MET A 226 -29.16 4.18 6.79
CA MET A 226 -28.51 5.45 7.12
C MET A 226 -29.49 6.56 7.46
N GLU A 227 -30.54 6.74 6.66
CA GLU A 227 -31.58 7.74 6.89
C GLU A 227 -32.31 7.48 8.21
N GLN A 228 -32.66 6.22 8.48
CA GLN A 228 -33.33 5.85 9.72
C GLN A 228 -32.43 6.12 10.93
N VAL A 229 -31.16 5.70 10.91
CA VAL A 229 -30.21 5.97 12.00
C VAL A 229 -30.05 7.46 12.23
N ASN A 230 -29.79 8.23 11.18
CA ASN A 230 -29.63 9.68 11.29
C ASN A 230 -30.90 10.36 11.83
N SER A 231 -32.08 9.97 11.35
CA SER A 231 -33.34 10.54 11.79
C SER A 231 -33.71 10.15 13.23
N LYS A 232 -33.59 8.87 13.60
CA LYS A 232 -34.02 8.35 14.91
C LYS A 232 -33.06 8.71 16.03
N LEU A 233 -31.77 8.78 15.74
CA LEU A 233 -30.73 9.10 16.73
C LEU A 233 -30.29 10.58 16.69
N GLY A 234 -30.86 11.39 15.79
CA GLY A 234 -30.51 12.81 15.65
C GLY A 234 -29.07 13.04 15.19
N MET A 235 -28.52 12.09 14.41
CA MET A 235 -27.14 12.11 13.94
C MET A 235 -27.04 12.67 12.51
N LYS A 236 -25.81 12.98 12.10
CA LYS A 236 -25.47 13.41 10.73
C LYS A 236 -24.29 12.60 10.19
N LEU A 237 -24.42 11.28 10.28
CA LEU A 237 -23.43 10.35 9.77
C LEU A 237 -23.41 10.40 8.24
N THR A 238 -22.21 10.35 7.67
CA THR A 238 -22.00 10.23 6.23
C THR A 238 -21.31 8.91 5.92
N ILE A 239 -21.29 8.48 4.66
CA ILE A 239 -20.50 7.34 4.22
C ILE A 239 -19.02 7.75 4.32
N PRO A 240 -18.17 7.02 5.06
CA PRO A 240 -16.73 7.29 5.09
C PRO A 240 -16.12 7.07 3.71
N LEU A 241 -16.01 8.15 2.93
CA LEU A 241 -15.58 8.11 1.54
C LEU A 241 -14.86 9.40 1.18
N ARG A 242 -13.78 9.26 0.40
CA ARG A 242 -13.06 10.37 -0.23
C ARG A 242 -13.06 10.18 -1.75
N GLY A 243 -13.21 11.27 -2.49
CA GLY A 243 -13.52 11.25 -3.92
C GLY A 243 -12.48 10.54 -4.78
N GLY A 244 -11.21 10.57 -4.36
CA GLY A 244 -10.08 9.91 -5.01
C GLY A 244 -9.60 8.61 -4.34
N THR A 245 -10.29 8.10 -3.33
CA THR A 245 -9.97 6.81 -2.69
C THR A 245 -11.17 5.86 -2.78
N ALA A 246 -10.92 4.55 -2.82
CA ALA A 246 -11.85 3.49 -3.25
C ALA A 246 -12.22 3.57 -4.74
N GLY A 247 -11.61 2.68 -5.52
CA GLY A 247 -11.89 2.50 -6.93
C GLY A 247 -13.26 1.87 -7.16
N PRO A 248 -13.79 1.90 -8.39
CA PRO A 248 -15.13 1.40 -8.68
C PRO A 248 -15.33 -0.10 -8.39
N ALA A 249 -14.27 -0.91 -8.43
CA ALA A 249 -14.32 -2.33 -8.09
C ALA A 249 -14.51 -2.60 -6.58
N ASP A 250 -14.27 -1.61 -5.72
CA ASP A 250 -14.18 -1.82 -4.27
C ASP A 250 -15.53 -1.68 -3.55
N ILE A 251 -16.62 -1.37 -4.28
CA ILE A 251 -17.89 -0.92 -3.69
C ILE A 251 -19.04 -1.88 -3.96
N PHE A 252 -19.62 -1.81 -5.17
CA PHE A 252 -20.88 -2.49 -5.49
C PHE A 252 -20.72 -3.60 -6.53
N GLN A 253 -19.49 -4.01 -6.81
CA GLN A 253 -19.19 -4.93 -7.90
C GLN A 253 -20.01 -6.23 -7.85
N ARG A 254 -20.15 -6.83 -6.65
CA ARG A 254 -20.93 -8.05 -6.41
C ARG A 254 -22.43 -7.89 -6.65
N THR A 255 -22.92 -6.66 -6.68
CA THR A 255 -24.36 -6.39 -6.87
C THR A 255 -24.80 -6.53 -8.33
N TYR A 256 -23.87 -6.61 -9.28
CA TYR A 256 -24.17 -6.72 -10.72
C TYR A 256 -24.18 -8.16 -11.22
N ASP A 257 -25.07 -8.45 -12.18
CA ASP A 257 -25.10 -9.75 -12.86
C ASP A 257 -23.84 -10.01 -13.70
N SER A 258 -23.15 -8.95 -14.12
CA SER A 258 -21.87 -9.03 -14.83
C SER A 258 -20.69 -9.43 -13.95
N TYR A 259 -20.88 -9.57 -12.63
CA TYR A 259 -19.86 -10.09 -11.73
C TYR A 259 -19.50 -11.55 -12.05
N PRO A 260 -18.21 -11.93 -12.09
CA PRO A 260 -17.03 -11.13 -11.72
C PRO A 260 -16.47 -10.28 -12.88
N PHE A 261 -15.89 -9.14 -12.53
CA PHE A 261 -15.08 -8.27 -13.39
C PHE A 261 -14.02 -7.55 -12.54
N THR A 262 -13.25 -6.62 -13.09
CA THR A 262 -12.51 -5.65 -12.26
C THR A 262 -12.43 -4.32 -13.00
N VAL A 263 -12.16 -3.24 -12.27
CA VAL A 263 -11.91 -1.92 -12.86
C VAL A 263 -10.53 -1.46 -12.43
N ARG A 264 -9.60 -1.39 -13.38
CA ARG A 264 -8.22 -0.96 -13.16
C ARG A 264 -8.05 0.51 -13.52
N ASP A 265 -7.24 1.22 -12.73
CA ASP A 265 -6.97 2.65 -12.87
C ASP A 265 -8.22 3.52 -13.05
N ASN A 266 -9.33 3.11 -12.45
CA ASN A 266 -10.66 3.73 -12.55
C ASN A 266 -11.32 3.74 -13.94
N VAL A 267 -10.64 3.33 -15.02
CA VAL A 267 -11.15 3.48 -16.40
C VAL A 267 -11.23 2.17 -17.18
N ALA A 268 -10.38 1.19 -16.89
CA ALA A 268 -10.33 -0.06 -17.63
C ALA A 268 -11.21 -1.11 -16.94
N TYR A 269 -12.42 -1.31 -17.44
CA TYR A 269 -13.26 -2.45 -17.05
C TYR A 269 -12.76 -3.69 -17.75
N ILE A 270 -12.41 -4.72 -16.97
CA ILE A 270 -11.94 -6.02 -17.44
C ILE A 270 -13.03 -7.05 -17.14
N ALA A 271 -13.73 -7.49 -18.18
CA ALA A 271 -14.79 -8.48 -18.11
C ALA A 271 -14.24 -9.91 -17.87
N SER A 272 -15.11 -10.81 -17.41
CA SER A 272 -14.80 -12.24 -17.27
C SER A 272 -14.46 -12.95 -18.59
N ASP A 273 -14.95 -12.46 -19.72
CA ASP A 273 -14.67 -13.01 -21.06
C ASP A 273 -13.32 -12.54 -21.66
N GLY A 274 -12.63 -11.58 -21.02
CA GLY A 274 -11.40 -10.99 -21.56
C GLY A 274 -11.58 -9.66 -22.27
N VAL A 275 -12.78 -9.11 -22.33
CA VAL A 275 -13.01 -7.83 -23.00
C VAL A 275 -12.68 -6.68 -22.06
N VAL A 276 -11.84 -5.76 -22.54
CA VAL A 276 -11.57 -4.46 -21.94
C VAL A 276 -12.52 -3.42 -22.53
N LYS A 277 -13.24 -2.70 -21.69
CA LYS A 277 -14.08 -1.56 -22.09
C LYS A 277 -13.87 -0.35 -21.18
N ASN A 278 -14.33 0.80 -21.64
CA ASN A 278 -14.35 2.01 -20.82
C ASN A 278 -15.38 1.83 -19.70
N TRP A 279 -14.92 1.82 -18.45
CA TRP A 279 -15.78 1.75 -17.27
C TRP A 279 -16.83 2.87 -17.25
N VAL A 280 -16.47 4.07 -17.68
CA VAL A 280 -17.34 5.26 -17.61
C VAL A 280 -18.53 5.17 -18.59
N GLU A 281 -18.43 4.31 -19.61
CA GLU A 281 -19.51 4.06 -20.59
C GLU A 281 -20.44 2.90 -20.18
N THR A 282 -20.21 2.24 -19.03
CA THR A 282 -21.00 1.08 -18.63
C THR A 282 -22.31 1.44 -17.94
N GLU A 283 -23.29 0.53 -18.00
CA GLU A 283 -24.54 0.66 -17.25
C GLU A 283 -24.30 0.52 -15.74
N GLU A 284 -23.29 -0.24 -15.33
CA GLU A 284 -22.87 -0.36 -13.94
C GLU A 284 -22.37 0.99 -13.39
N PHE A 285 -21.53 1.73 -14.14
CA PHE A 285 -21.10 3.06 -13.74
C PHE A 285 -22.29 4.03 -13.58
N LYS A 286 -23.25 3.97 -14.50
CA LYS A 286 -24.47 4.79 -14.43
C LYS A 286 -25.29 4.48 -13.18
N GLN A 287 -25.45 3.20 -12.83
CA GLN A 287 -26.15 2.77 -11.61
C GLN A 287 -25.43 3.25 -10.35
N ASP A 288 -24.10 3.13 -10.30
CA ASP A 288 -23.31 3.65 -9.18
C ASP A 288 -23.42 5.17 -9.05
N ALA A 289 -23.26 5.91 -10.15
CA ALA A 289 -23.38 7.36 -10.16
C ALA A 289 -24.77 7.83 -9.72
N ALA A 290 -25.84 7.12 -10.14
CA ALA A 290 -27.21 7.41 -9.70
C ALA A 290 -27.40 7.16 -8.20
N TRP A 291 -26.85 6.05 -7.69
CA TRP A 291 -26.91 5.74 -6.26
C TRP A 291 -26.14 6.78 -5.43
N PHE A 292 -24.92 7.13 -5.83
CA PHE A 292 -24.12 8.18 -5.17
C PHE A 292 -24.80 9.55 -5.27
N ARG A 293 -25.49 9.85 -6.38
CA ARG A 293 -26.29 11.08 -6.52
C ARG A 293 -27.42 11.13 -5.49
N THR A 294 -28.16 10.04 -5.33
CA THR A 294 -29.21 9.92 -4.32
C THR A 294 -28.64 10.13 -2.91
N ALA A 295 -27.54 9.45 -2.59
CA ALA A 295 -26.86 9.58 -1.30
C ALA A 295 -26.36 11.02 -1.05
N TYR A 296 -25.78 11.68 -2.06
CA TYR A 296 -25.33 13.08 -1.98
C TYR A 296 -26.51 14.04 -1.73
N GLN A 297 -27.60 13.90 -2.48
CA GLN A 297 -28.80 14.74 -2.31
C GLN A 297 -29.46 14.58 -0.94
N LYS A 298 -29.43 13.35 -0.39
CA LYS A 298 -29.89 13.04 0.97
C LYS A 298 -28.89 13.46 2.06
N LYS A 299 -27.76 14.08 1.69
CA LYS A 299 -26.67 14.51 2.60
C LYS A 299 -26.05 13.37 3.39
N LEU A 300 -26.07 12.16 2.81
CA LEU A 300 -25.43 10.96 3.35
C LEU A 300 -23.98 10.83 2.87
N ILE A 301 -23.55 11.69 1.95
CA ILE A 301 -22.15 11.87 1.55
C ILE A 301 -21.69 13.24 2.06
N ASN A 302 -20.44 13.32 2.51
CA ASN A 302 -19.84 14.59 2.90
C ASN A 302 -19.90 15.57 1.70
N PRO A 303 -20.44 16.79 1.85
CA PRO A 303 -20.52 17.76 0.74
C PRO A 303 -19.15 18.06 0.11
N ASP A 304 -18.07 17.94 0.89
CA ASP A 304 -16.69 18.13 0.47
C ASP A 304 -16.00 16.82 0.06
N VAL A 305 -16.75 15.77 -0.33
CA VAL A 305 -16.21 14.44 -0.66
C VAL A 305 -15.00 14.46 -1.61
N LEU A 306 -14.93 15.44 -2.54
CA LEU A 306 -13.82 15.55 -3.50
C LEU A 306 -12.51 16.08 -2.87
N THR A 307 -12.60 16.76 -1.72
CA THR A 307 -11.47 17.46 -1.09
C THR A 307 -11.27 17.09 0.38
N VAL A 308 -12.15 16.28 0.96
CA VAL A 308 -12.04 15.77 2.33
C VAL A 308 -10.70 15.06 2.51
N LYS A 309 -10.04 15.32 3.64
CA LYS A 309 -8.73 14.75 3.94
C LYS A 309 -8.88 13.31 4.44
N GLN A 310 -7.87 12.49 4.18
CA GLN A 310 -7.91 11.07 4.54
C GLN A 310 -8.04 10.89 6.06
N GLU A 311 -7.36 11.70 6.85
CA GLU A 311 -7.38 11.63 8.31
C GLU A 311 -8.79 11.85 8.87
N GLN A 312 -9.63 12.64 8.20
CA GLN A 312 -11.03 12.86 8.60
C GLN A 312 -11.89 11.62 8.35
N ILE A 313 -11.62 10.89 7.26
CA ILE A 313 -12.28 9.62 6.95
C ILE A 313 -11.81 8.54 7.93
N ASP A 314 -10.51 8.49 8.21
CA ASP A 314 -9.92 7.55 9.15
C ASP A 314 -10.45 7.76 10.56
N ASP A 315 -10.57 9.00 11.02
CA ASP A 315 -11.19 9.32 12.32
C ASP A 315 -12.66 8.88 12.37
N GLN A 316 -13.40 9.07 11.28
CA GLN A 316 -14.79 8.64 11.20
C GLN A 316 -14.91 7.11 11.37
N ILE A 317 -14.05 6.36 10.69
CA ILE A 317 -13.98 4.89 10.78
C ILE A 317 -13.51 4.46 12.17
N LYS A 318 -12.40 5.03 12.66
CA LYS A 318 -11.76 4.70 13.94
C LYS A 318 -12.73 4.81 15.11
N TYR A 319 -13.57 5.84 15.11
CA TYR A 319 -14.52 6.10 16.19
C TYR A 319 -15.93 5.52 15.93
N GLY A 320 -16.10 4.67 14.92
CA GLY A 320 -17.37 4.00 14.62
C GLY A 320 -18.48 4.93 14.13
N LYS A 321 -18.15 6.13 13.62
CA LYS A 321 -19.12 7.17 13.23
C LYS A 321 -19.67 6.92 11.82
N TYR A 322 -20.23 5.74 11.60
CA TYR A 322 -20.81 5.31 10.34
C TYR A 322 -21.91 4.30 10.61
N VAL A 323 -22.87 4.20 9.68
CA VAL A 323 -23.85 3.09 9.67
C VAL A 323 -23.27 1.90 8.92
N PHE A 324 -22.56 2.17 7.83
CA PHE A 324 -21.72 1.20 7.15
C PHE A 324 -20.45 1.87 6.63
N MET A 325 -19.44 1.05 6.37
CA MET A 325 -18.22 1.44 5.68
C MET A 325 -17.78 0.35 4.71
N LEU A 326 -16.99 0.73 3.71
CA LEU A 326 -16.38 -0.21 2.77
C LEU A 326 -15.10 -0.78 3.38
N GLY A 327 -14.92 -2.09 3.31
CA GLY A 327 -13.80 -2.77 3.92
C GLY A 327 -13.97 -2.98 5.42
N THR A 328 -12.86 -2.98 6.16
CA THR A 328 -12.81 -3.41 7.55
C THR A 328 -12.60 -2.26 8.55
N PRO A 329 -13.14 -2.39 9.77
CA PRO A 329 -13.10 -1.33 10.77
C PRO A 329 -11.80 -1.37 11.60
N GLY A 330 -11.67 -0.47 12.57
CA GLY A 330 -10.51 -0.45 13.47
C GLY A 330 -10.66 -1.30 14.73
N LYS A 331 -10.23 -0.71 15.85
CA LYS A 331 -10.21 -1.31 17.19
C LYS A 331 -11.51 -1.06 17.95
N LEU A 332 -11.91 -2.02 18.78
CA LEU A 332 -13.05 -1.87 19.66
C LEU A 332 -12.80 -0.79 20.73
N SER A 333 -11.59 -0.71 21.30
CA SER A 333 -11.26 0.34 22.28
C SER A 333 -11.40 1.76 21.74
N ASP A 334 -11.07 1.99 20.46
CA ASP A 334 -11.24 3.29 19.82
C ASP A 334 -12.73 3.61 19.61
N VAL A 335 -13.52 2.65 19.13
CA VAL A 335 -14.98 2.77 19.03
C VAL A 335 -15.61 3.10 20.39
N LYS A 336 -15.17 2.43 21.47
CA LYS A 336 -15.69 2.64 22.83
C LYS A 336 -15.49 4.05 23.37
N LYS A 337 -14.55 4.82 22.82
CA LYS A 337 -14.40 6.26 23.15
C LYS A 337 -15.64 7.07 22.72
N THR A 338 -16.35 6.63 21.70
CA THR A 338 -17.62 7.24 21.24
C THR A 338 -18.84 6.48 21.75
N TYR A 339 -18.76 5.15 21.81
CA TYR A 339 -19.87 4.27 22.22
C TYR A 339 -19.42 3.32 23.34
N PRO A 340 -19.43 3.75 24.62
CA PRO A 340 -18.84 2.99 25.73
C PRO A 340 -19.36 1.55 25.89
N ASP A 341 -20.66 1.36 25.61
CA ASP A 341 -21.33 0.05 25.74
C ASP A 341 -21.23 -0.81 24.47
N ALA A 342 -20.54 -0.33 23.43
CA ALA A 342 -20.38 -1.10 22.20
C ALA A 342 -19.56 -2.37 22.47
N THR A 343 -19.98 -3.46 21.83
CA THR A 343 -19.30 -4.75 21.86
C THR A 343 -18.89 -5.12 20.44
N ASP A 344 -18.00 -6.09 20.32
CA ASP A 344 -17.54 -6.61 19.02
C ASP A 344 -18.71 -7.05 18.11
N ALA A 345 -19.73 -7.71 18.69
CA ALA A 345 -20.94 -8.13 17.98
C ALA A 345 -21.77 -6.97 17.38
N GLY A 346 -21.50 -5.73 17.80
CA GLY A 346 -22.08 -4.52 17.23
C GLY A 346 -21.52 -4.14 15.85
N PHE A 347 -20.50 -4.83 15.35
CA PHE A 347 -19.85 -4.54 14.07
C PHE A 347 -19.74 -5.82 13.24
N GLU A 348 -20.48 -5.89 12.14
CA GLU A 348 -20.56 -7.09 11.31
C GLU A 348 -20.00 -6.82 9.92
N LEU A 349 -19.08 -7.66 9.49
CA LEU A 349 -18.61 -7.67 8.11
C LEU A 349 -19.57 -8.52 7.27
N ILE A 350 -20.23 -7.89 6.30
CA ILE A 350 -21.16 -8.54 5.38
C ILE A 350 -20.67 -8.43 3.94
N ARG A 351 -21.26 -9.23 3.06
CA ARG A 351 -21.16 -9.07 1.61
C ARG A 351 -22.57 -8.98 1.04
N LEU A 352 -22.80 -8.03 0.14
CA LEU A 352 -24.00 -8.04 -0.67
C LEU A 352 -23.94 -9.22 -1.65
N ASN A 353 -25.08 -9.89 -1.85
CA ASN A 353 -25.18 -11.14 -2.62
C ASN A 353 -24.16 -12.20 -2.13
N PRO A 354 -24.33 -12.73 -0.90
CA PRO A 354 -23.38 -13.68 -0.31
C PRO A 354 -23.25 -14.98 -1.10
N ASP A 355 -24.29 -15.39 -1.83
CA ASP A 355 -24.29 -16.63 -2.64
C ASP A 355 -23.39 -16.56 -3.88
N LYS A 356 -22.94 -15.36 -4.29
CA LYS A 356 -22.00 -15.21 -5.42
C LYS A 356 -20.60 -15.69 -5.03
N PRO A 357 -19.85 -16.33 -5.96
CA PRO A 357 -18.50 -16.79 -5.67
C PRO A 357 -17.56 -15.68 -5.20
N HIS A 358 -16.59 -16.05 -4.36
CA HIS A 358 -15.57 -15.15 -3.88
C HIS A 358 -14.40 -15.12 -4.86
N TYR A 359 -13.91 -13.92 -5.17
CA TYR A 359 -12.78 -13.75 -6.06
C TYR A 359 -11.70 -12.88 -5.43
N ARG A 360 -10.44 -13.35 -5.49
CA ARG A 360 -9.26 -12.52 -5.36
C ARG A 360 -9.07 -11.78 -6.67
N MET A 361 -9.21 -10.46 -6.63
CA MET A 361 -9.00 -9.59 -7.79
C MET A 361 -7.54 -9.18 -7.95
N VAL A 362 -6.71 -9.41 -6.92
CA VAL A 362 -5.27 -9.15 -6.90
C VAL A 362 -4.61 -10.23 -6.06
N ASN A 363 -3.58 -10.89 -6.57
CA ASN A 363 -2.84 -11.88 -5.76
C ASN A 363 -1.58 -11.31 -5.12
N ALA A 364 -0.79 -10.51 -5.85
CA ALA A 364 0.45 -9.90 -5.34
C ALA A 364 0.39 -8.38 -5.45
N LYS A 365 -0.07 -7.71 -4.39
CA LYS A 365 -0.13 -6.24 -4.36
C LYS A 365 1.23 -5.59 -4.05
N ASN A 366 2.00 -6.22 -3.16
CA ASN A 366 3.20 -5.67 -2.54
C ASN A 366 4.34 -6.66 -2.65
N ILE A 367 5.52 -6.19 -3.05
CA ILE A 367 6.64 -7.06 -3.46
C ILE A 367 7.97 -6.47 -3.01
N ASN A 368 8.81 -7.29 -2.40
CA ASN A 368 10.19 -6.95 -2.07
C ASN A 368 11.11 -7.43 -3.19
N VAL A 369 11.61 -6.51 -4.00
CA VAL A 369 12.38 -6.80 -5.21
C VAL A 369 13.86 -6.56 -5.01
N VAL A 370 14.69 -7.28 -5.76
CA VAL A 370 16.14 -7.09 -5.76
C VAL A 370 16.52 -6.11 -6.88
N ALA A 371 17.25 -5.05 -6.53
CA ALA A 371 17.73 -4.06 -7.49
C ALA A 371 18.68 -4.69 -8.52
N ALA A 372 18.58 -4.30 -9.79
CA ALA A 372 19.39 -4.87 -10.86
C ALA A 372 20.91 -4.78 -10.61
N ASN A 373 21.33 -3.72 -9.92
CA ASN A 373 22.72 -3.43 -9.59
C ASN A 373 23.20 -4.03 -8.27
N SER A 374 22.32 -4.73 -7.53
CA SER A 374 22.72 -5.46 -6.32
C SER A 374 23.82 -6.46 -6.64
N LYS A 375 24.84 -6.47 -5.77
CA LYS A 375 25.94 -7.44 -5.77
C LYS A 375 25.64 -8.65 -4.88
N HIS A 376 24.53 -8.60 -4.15
CA HIS A 376 24.20 -9.55 -3.08
C HIS A 376 22.78 -10.16 -3.23
N PRO A 377 22.37 -10.65 -4.42
CA PRO A 377 21.03 -11.21 -4.62
C PRO A 377 20.79 -12.47 -3.79
N ALA A 378 21.82 -13.30 -3.60
CA ALA A 378 21.73 -14.50 -2.78
C ALA A 378 21.46 -14.16 -1.31
N GLU A 379 22.16 -13.16 -0.77
CA GLU A 379 22.04 -12.70 0.61
C GLU A 379 20.68 -12.03 0.86
N ALA A 380 20.18 -11.27 -0.11
CA ALA A 380 18.83 -10.72 -0.07
C ALA A 380 17.76 -11.83 0.03
N VAL A 381 17.86 -12.88 -0.80
CA VAL A 381 16.93 -14.01 -0.73
C VAL A 381 17.11 -14.83 0.55
N LYS A 382 18.34 -15.06 1.02
CA LYS A 382 18.61 -15.74 2.30
C LYS A 382 17.96 -15.00 3.48
N PHE A 383 18.08 -13.66 3.52
CA PHE A 383 17.42 -12.83 4.52
C PHE A 383 15.90 -12.99 4.48
N LEU A 384 15.28 -12.85 3.30
CA LEU A 384 13.83 -13.01 3.14
C LEU A 384 13.39 -14.42 3.53
N ASN A 385 14.15 -15.47 3.16
CA ASN A 385 13.85 -16.83 3.54
C ASN A 385 14.01 -17.10 5.04
N TRP A 386 14.99 -16.47 5.69
CA TRP A 386 15.17 -16.51 7.14
C TRP A 386 14.00 -15.86 7.87
N LEU A 387 13.49 -14.73 7.37
CA LEU A 387 12.36 -14.01 7.96
C LEU A 387 11.15 -14.92 8.16
N TYR A 388 10.83 -15.75 7.17
CA TYR A 388 9.68 -16.68 7.22
C TYR A 388 10.07 -18.11 7.62
N ALA A 389 11.25 -18.31 8.21
CA ALA A 389 11.67 -19.63 8.69
C ALA A 389 10.97 -20.06 9.98
N SER A 390 10.60 -19.09 10.84
CA SER A 390 9.97 -19.34 12.13
C SER A 390 9.14 -18.13 12.59
N GLN A 391 8.23 -18.38 13.53
CA GLN A 391 7.47 -17.31 14.18
C GLN A 391 8.39 -16.32 14.92
N ASP A 392 9.46 -16.81 15.56
CA ASP A 392 10.37 -15.95 16.32
C ASP A 392 11.19 -15.01 15.41
N ASN A 393 11.61 -15.48 14.24
CA ASN A 393 12.31 -14.63 13.25
C ASN A 393 11.37 -13.54 12.73
N TYR A 394 10.14 -13.93 12.40
CA TYR A 394 9.11 -13.02 11.93
C TYR A 394 8.75 -11.98 13.00
N ASP A 395 8.49 -12.43 14.23
CA ASP A 395 8.18 -11.57 15.37
C ASP A 395 9.29 -10.55 15.64
N LEU A 396 10.54 -11.00 15.66
CA LEU A 396 11.69 -10.13 15.91
C LEU A 396 11.80 -9.04 14.84
N PHE A 397 11.62 -9.40 13.58
CA PHE A 397 11.72 -8.42 12.50
C PHE A 397 10.48 -7.51 12.41
N MET A 398 9.28 -8.03 12.61
CA MET A 398 8.03 -7.27 12.42
C MET A 398 7.62 -6.47 13.65
N TYR A 399 7.83 -7.00 14.85
CA TYR A 399 7.33 -6.44 16.10
C TYR A 399 8.44 -6.07 17.09
N GLY A 400 9.66 -6.59 16.89
CA GLY A 400 10.85 -6.20 17.65
C GLY A 400 11.13 -7.10 18.84
N ILE A 401 11.50 -6.51 19.98
CA ILE A 401 11.93 -7.23 21.17
C ILE A 401 10.76 -7.33 22.16
N GLU A 402 10.34 -8.56 22.48
CA GLU A 402 9.27 -8.82 23.44
C GLU A 402 9.57 -8.18 24.81
N GLY A 403 8.58 -7.52 25.40
CA GLY A 403 8.72 -6.74 26.65
C GLY A 403 9.36 -5.35 26.49
N LYS A 404 9.88 -5.02 25.29
CA LYS A 404 10.48 -3.70 25.00
C LYS A 404 9.73 -2.93 23.92
N THR A 405 9.33 -3.58 22.83
CA THR A 405 8.58 -2.96 21.73
C THR A 405 7.16 -3.50 21.59
N TYR A 406 6.91 -4.74 22.02
CA TYR A 406 5.59 -5.36 22.03
C TYR A 406 5.50 -6.45 23.10
N ASN A 407 4.29 -6.88 23.44
CA ASN A 407 4.00 -8.07 24.25
C ASN A 407 3.19 -9.07 23.41
N LYS A 408 3.47 -10.37 23.57
CA LYS A 408 2.62 -11.43 23.02
C LYS A 408 1.34 -11.55 23.85
N VAL A 409 0.21 -11.74 23.18
CA VAL A 409 -1.10 -11.95 23.83
C VAL A 409 -1.71 -13.23 23.26
N GLY A 410 -2.01 -14.21 24.10
CA GLY A 410 -2.49 -15.51 23.60
C GLY A 410 -1.53 -16.16 22.58
N GLU A 411 -2.09 -16.93 21.64
CA GLU A 411 -1.28 -17.66 20.65
C GLU A 411 -0.80 -16.74 19.51
N LYS A 412 -1.72 -15.97 18.92
CA LYS A 412 -1.48 -15.09 17.76
C LYS A 412 -1.78 -13.61 18.02
N GLY A 413 -2.01 -13.22 19.27
CA GLY A 413 -2.25 -11.83 19.62
C GLY A 413 -0.96 -11.03 19.82
N LEU A 414 -1.03 -9.72 19.63
CA LEU A 414 0.00 -8.78 20.07
C LEU A 414 -0.58 -7.52 20.73
N GLU A 415 0.23 -6.91 21.59
CA GLU A 415 0.04 -5.56 22.10
C GLU A 415 1.33 -4.75 21.86
N SER A 416 1.24 -3.65 21.10
CA SER A 416 2.40 -2.76 20.88
C SER A 416 2.67 -1.90 22.11
N ILE A 417 3.94 -1.75 22.47
CA ILE A 417 4.36 -0.79 23.50
C ILE A 417 4.50 0.58 22.84
N MET A 418 3.78 1.57 23.38
CA MET A 418 3.65 2.90 22.80
C MET A 418 4.68 3.87 23.39
N ASP A 419 5.22 4.74 22.56
CA ASP A 419 6.02 5.89 22.99
C ASP A 419 5.11 6.89 23.75
N PRO A 420 5.46 7.30 24.97
CA PRO A 420 4.58 8.14 25.79
C PRO A 420 4.48 9.60 25.30
N GLY A 421 5.45 10.06 24.49
CA GLY A 421 5.47 11.43 23.96
C GLY A 421 4.67 11.58 22.67
N THR A 422 4.64 10.54 21.84
CA THR A 422 3.98 10.55 20.52
C THR A 422 2.71 9.71 20.47
N ASN A 423 2.51 8.81 21.43
CA ASN A 423 1.45 7.80 21.43
C ASN A 423 1.44 6.95 20.13
N MET A 424 2.63 6.68 19.59
CA MET A 424 2.88 5.78 18.47
C MET A 424 3.62 4.53 18.96
N PRO A 425 3.49 3.37 18.29
CA PRO A 425 4.30 2.20 18.64
C PRO A 425 5.79 2.52 18.62
N LEU A 426 6.55 2.03 19.61
CA LEU A 426 8.00 2.18 19.66
C LEU A 426 8.69 1.53 18.45
N TYR A 427 8.15 0.39 18.02
CA TYR A 427 8.50 -0.29 16.79
C TYR A 427 7.35 -1.15 16.31
N ILE A 428 7.05 -1.06 15.02
CA ILE A 428 6.23 -2.01 14.28
C ILE A 428 6.61 -1.84 12.80
N GLN A 429 6.73 -2.93 12.06
CA GLN A 429 6.80 -2.91 10.60
C GLN A 429 5.41 -3.10 10.03
N ASP A 430 5.14 -2.46 8.90
CA ASP A 430 3.83 -2.61 8.30
C ASP A 430 3.69 -3.94 7.57
N ASP A 431 2.67 -4.73 7.96
CA ASP A 431 2.39 -6.02 7.35
C ASP A 431 2.16 -5.91 5.84
N TRP A 432 1.62 -4.80 5.34
CA TRP A 432 1.37 -4.64 3.91
C TRP A 432 2.64 -4.68 3.05
N MET A 433 3.83 -4.37 3.60
CA MET A 433 5.09 -4.39 2.84
C MET A 433 5.69 -5.78 2.70
N ILE A 434 5.69 -6.58 3.77
CA ILE A 434 6.48 -7.82 3.86
C ILE A 434 5.80 -8.88 4.74
N GLY A 435 4.56 -8.65 5.14
CA GLY A 435 3.83 -9.55 6.02
C GLY A 435 3.43 -10.86 5.36
N ASN A 436 3.16 -11.86 6.20
CA ASN A 436 2.66 -13.16 5.75
C ASN A 436 1.60 -13.70 6.74
N LEU A 437 0.40 -14.00 6.23
CA LEU A 437 -0.78 -14.46 6.98
C LEU A 437 -0.50 -15.64 7.92
N ASN A 438 0.47 -16.49 7.59
CA ASN A 438 0.82 -17.62 8.44
C ASN A 438 1.43 -17.19 9.78
N PHE A 439 2.11 -16.04 9.80
CA PHE A 439 2.89 -15.53 10.93
C PHE A 439 2.34 -14.25 11.56
N ILE A 440 1.49 -13.50 10.84
CA ILE A 440 0.95 -12.23 11.36
C ILE A 440 0.29 -12.48 12.72
N ARG A 441 0.75 -11.71 13.71
CA ARG A 441 0.05 -11.52 14.97
C ARG A 441 -0.97 -10.41 14.77
N VAL A 442 -2.15 -10.60 15.36
CA VAL A 442 -3.29 -9.69 15.20
C VAL A 442 -3.60 -9.08 16.56
N ASN A 443 -3.79 -7.76 16.63
CA ASN A 443 -4.16 -7.14 17.89
C ASN A 443 -5.53 -7.68 18.37
N ASP A 444 -5.62 -8.18 19.60
CA ASP A 444 -6.86 -8.79 20.11
C ASP A 444 -8.01 -7.79 20.26
N ASP A 445 -7.69 -6.50 20.39
CA ASP A 445 -8.66 -5.39 20.43
C ASP A 445 -9.18 -4.99 19.03
N TYR A 446 -8.64 -5.56 17.95
CA TYR A 446 -9.30 -5.41 16.65
C TYR A 446 -10.69 -6.03 16.67
N LEU A 447 -11.65 -5.33 16.05
CA LEU A 447 -12.97 -5.88 15.81
C LEU A 447 -12.86 -7.16 14.96
N SER A 448 -13.73 -8.14 15.18
CA SER A 448 -13.75 -9.40 14.41
C SER A 448 -13.89 -9.16 12.91
N ALA A 449 -14.67 -8.14 12.52
CA ALA A 449 -14.76 -7.67 11.14
C ALA A 449 -13.39 -7.24 10.55
N ASN A 450 -12.48 -6.73 11.37
CA ASN A 450 -11.12 -6.40 10.95
C ASN A 450 -10.18 -7.60 10.94
N LYS A 451 -10.34 -8.51 11.91
CA LYS A 451 -9.56 -9.75 11.97
C LYS A 451 -9.77 -10.64 10.73
N ALA A 452 -10.89 -10.47 10.02
CA ALA A 452 -11.17 -11.17 8.77
C ALA A 452 -10.12 -10.93 7.66
N LEU A 453 -9.43 -9.77 7.65
CA LEU A 453 -8.31 -9.52 6.73
C LEU A 453 -7.20 -10.58 6.85
N TYR A 454 -7.02 -11.12 8.05
CA TYR A 454 -5.92 -12.00 8.39
C TYR A 454 -6.30 -13.49 8.36
N LYS A 455 -7.48 -13.80 7.80
CA LYS A 455 -7.98 -15.17 7.67
C LYS A 455 -8.11 -15.53 6.20
N ALA A 456 -7.32 -16.49 5.76
CA ALA A 456 -7.42 -17.03 4.40
C ALA A 456 -8.83 -17.59 4.13
N ASP A 457 -9.34 -17.33 2.94
CA ASP A 457 -10.60 -17.83 2.41
C ASP A 457 -10.32 -18.99 1.46
N THR A 458 -10.56 -20.21 1.93
CA THR A 458 -10.28 -21.44 1.16
C THR A 458 -11.22 -21.62 -0.03
N GLU A 459 -12.37 -20.93 -0.03
CA GLU A 459 -13.37 -21.01 -1.10
C GLU A 459 -13.18 -19.92 -2.16
N ALA A 460 -12.31 -18.95 -1.89
CA ALA A 460 -12.03 -17.86 -2.83
C ALA A 460 -11.24 -18.35 -4.05
N GLN A 461 -11.76 -17.99 -5.22
CA GLN A 461 -11.16 -18.22 -6.53
C GLN A 461 -10.26 -17.04 -6.91
N ASN A 462 -9.29 -17.24 -7.80
CA ASN A 462 -8.56 -16.12 -8.37
C ASN A 462 -9.28 -15.65 -9.64
N PHE A 463 -9.54 -14.35 -9.76
CA PHE A 463 -9.99 -13.80 -11.04
C PHE A 463 -8.86 -14.01 -12.07
N TYR A 464 -9.18 -14.36 -13.31
CA TYR A 464 -8.14 -14.72 -14.28
C TYR A 464 -7.10 -13.60 -14.49
N ALA A 465 -7.52 -12.34 -14.34
CA ALA A 465 -6.67 -11.15 -14.41
C ALA A 465 -6.13 -10.66 -13.05
N ALA A 466 -6.10 -11.52 -12.02
CA ALA A 466 -5.62 -11.15 -10.69
C ALA A 466 -4.11 -10.83 -10.64
N ASP A 467 -3.34 -11.41 -11.56
CA ASP A 467 -1.90 -11.15 -11.74
C ASP A 467 -1.60 -10.18 -12.90
N PHE A 468 -2.64 -9.67 -13.55
CA PHE A 468 -2.48 -8.73 -14.63
C PHE A 468 -2.30 -7.30 -14.08
N PHE A 469 -1.09 -6.76 -14.28
CA PHE A 469 -0.75 -5.37 -13.98
C PHE A 469 -0.37 -4.65 -15.27
N PHE A 470 -1.09 -3.57 -15.56
CA PHE A 470 -0.91 -2.79 -16.77
C PHE A 470 0.43 -2.04 -16.78
N ASP A 471 1.14 -2.07 -17.91
CA ASP A 471 2.30 -1.21 -18.13
C ASP A 471 1.89 0.00 -19.00
N PRO A 472 1.79 1.20 -18.42
CA PRO A 472 1.38 2.39 -19.16
C PRO A 472 2.51 2.99 -20.02
N SER A 473 3.71 2.40 -20.07
CA SER A 473 4.89 2.99 -20.74
C SER A 473 4.63 3.44 -22.18
N ASN A 474 3.88 2.66 -22.96
CA ASN A 474 3.54 2.96 -24.36
C ASN A 474 2.47 4.06 -24.53
N VAL A 475 1.74 4.39 -23.47
CA VAL A 475 0.62 5.33 -23.47
C VAL A 475 0.70 6.29 -22.29
N LYS A 476 1.92 6.59 -21.81
CA LYS A 476 2.13 7.31 -20.54
C LYS A 476 1.48 8.70 -20.55
N ALA A 477 1.59 9.42 -21.67
CA ALA A 477 1.01 10.75 -21.83
C ALA A 477 -0.52 10.69 -21.86
N GLU A 478 -1.10 9.79 -22.64
CA GLU A 478 -2.54 9.56 -22.69
C GLU A 478 -3.08 9.12 -21.33
N MET A 479 -2.39 8.21 -20.64
CA MET A 479 -2.78 7.75 -19.31
C MET A 479 -2.82 8.89 -18.29
N ALA A 480 -1.78 9.74 -18.27
CA ALA A 480 -1.75 10.92 -17.40
C ALA A 480 -2.91 11.89 -17.71
N ASN A 481 -3.19 12.14 -18.99
CA ASN A 481 -4.31 13.00 -19.41
C ASN A 481 -5.67 12.38 -19.03
N VAL A 482 -5.84 11.07 -19.21
CA VAL A 482 -7.06 10.32 -18.87
C VAL A 482 -7.30 10.37 -17.36
N GLN A 483 -6.28 10.16 -16.53
CA GLN A 483 -6.41 10.29 -15.07
C GLN A 483 -6.76 11.71 -14.65
N ALA A 484 -6.15 12.73 -15.26
CA ALA A 484 -6.49 14.12 -14.98
C ALA A 484 -7.97 14.42 -15.28
N VAL A 485 -8.48 13.97 -16.45
CA VAL A 485 -9.89 14.09 -16.82
C VAL A 485 -10.78 13.27 -15.89
N PHE A 486 -10.37 12.06 -15.52
CA PHE A 486 -11.14 11.25 -14.58
C PHE A 486 -11.32 11.99 -13.26
N THR A 487 -10.25 12.53 -12.68
CA THR A 487 -10.29 13.30 -11.44
C THR A 487 -11.15 14.56 -11.59
N SER A 488 -11.00 15.35 -12.67
CA SER A 488 -11.68 16.64 -12.81
C SER A 488 -13.14 16.54 -13.23
N ASP A 489 -13.50 15.57 -14.07
CA ASP A 489 -14.80 15.52 -14.76
C ASP A 489 -15.61 14.27 -14.44
N VAL A 490 -14.97 13.12 -14.17
CA VAL A 490 -15.69 11.86 -13.91
C VAL A 490 -15.95 11.68 -12.42
N SER A 491 -14.97 11.94 -11.55
CA SER A 491 -15.12 11.78 -10.11
C SER A 491 -16.28 12.60 -9.52
N PRO A 492 -16.51 13.87 -9.89
CA PRO A 492 -17.69 14.61 -9.43
C PRO A 492 -19.03 13.98 -9.84
N ILE A 493 -19.09 13.33 -11.01
CA ILE A 493 -20.27 12.60 -11.49
C ILE A 493 -20.45 11.32 -10.66
N TYR A 494 -19.39 10.51 -10.58
CA TYR A 494 -19.41 9.23 -9.89
C TYR A 494 -19.74 9.38 -8.40
N ARG A 495 -19.26 10.45 -7.75
CA ARG A 495 -19.53 10.76 -6.34
C ARG A 495 -20.84 11.52 -6.12
N GLY A 496 -21.65 11.72 -7.17
CA GLY A 496 -22.98 12.32 -7.06
C GLY A 496 -23.02 13.83 -6.82
N VAL A 497 -21.87 14.51 -6.85
CA VAL A 497 -21.75 15.97 -6.63
C VAL A 497 -22.50 16.72 -7.73
N VAL A 498 -22.29 16.28 -8.99
CA VAL A 498 -22.99 16.80 -10.16
C VAL A 498 -23.93 15.75 -10.75
N ASP A 499 -24.88 16.22 -11.56
CA ASP A 499 -25.87 15.38 -12.22
C ASP A 499 -25.25 14.53 -13.35
N TYR A 500 -25.62 13.26 -13.46
CA TYR A 500 -25.06 12.34 -14.46
C TYR A 500 -25.42 12.77 -15.89
N ASP A 501 -26.71 12.88 -16.22
CA ASP A 501 -27.17 13.11 -17.59
C ASP A 501 -26.67 14.44 -18.17
N LYS A 502 -26.54 15.48 -17.32
CA LYS A 502 -26.01 16.78 -17.73
C LYS A 502 -24.51 16.79 -18.01
N ASN A 503 -23.73 15.91 -17.39
CA ASN A 503 -22.27 16.01 -17.39
C ASN A 503 -21.56 14.85 -18.12
N ILE A 504 -22.15 13.66 -18.15
CA ILE A 504 -21.48 12.45 -18.64
C ILE A 504 -21.03 12.55 -20.10
N LYS A 505 -21.86 13.13 -20.98
CA LYS A 505 -21.52 13.29 -22.41
C LYS A 505 -20.27 14.16 -22.61
N SER A 506 -20.13 15.22 -21.81
CA SER A 506 -18.97 16.10 -21.84
C SER A 506 -17.73 15.38 -21.30
N ALA A 507 -17.87 14.68 -20.17
CA ALA A 507 -16.78 13.91 -19.57
C ALA A 507 -16.25 12.81 -20.50
N LEU A 508 -17.15 12.05 -21.15
CA LEU A 508 -16.78 11.05 -22.16
C LEU A 508 -16.07 11.68 -23.38
N GLY A 509 -16.53 12.84 -23.84
CA GLY A 509 -15.86 13.59 -24.91
C GLY A 509 -14.44 14.00 -24.53
N LYS A 510 -14.24 14.46 -23.29
CA LYS A 510 -12.92 14.82 -22.75
C LYS A 510 -12.01 13.59 -22.58
N LEU A 511 -12.54 12.46 -22.11
CA LEU A 511 -11.77 11.21 -22.01
C LEU A 511 -11.29 10.74 -23.39
N LYS A 512 -12.16 10.82 -24.41
CA LYS A 512 -11.79 10.53 -25.80
C LYS A 512 -10.70 11.47 -26.32
N ALA A 513 -10.85 12.78 -26.08
CA ALA A 513 -9.82 13.75 -26.43
C ALA A 513 -8.49 13.54 -25.67
N ALA A 514 -8.54 13.03 -24.44
CA ALA A 514 -7.38 12.67 -23.63
C ALA A 514 -6.69 11.37 -24.09
N GLY A 515 -7.32 10.58 -24.96
CA GLY A 515 -6.75 9.37 -25.54
C GLY A 515 -7.17 8.06 -24.86
N ILE A 516 -8.32 8.02 -24.19
CA ILE A 516 -8.79 6.80 -23.50
C ILE A 516 -8.86 5.58 -24.43
N ASP A 517 -9.24 5.75 -25.70
CA ASP A 517 -9.32 4.64 -26.65
C ASP A 517 -7.96 3.98 -26.89
N LYS A 518 -6.87 4.76 -26.90
CA LYS A 518 -5.50 4.22 -27.00
C LYS A 518 -5.10 3.48 -25.74
N VAL A 519 -5.45 4.02 -24.58
CA VAL A 519 -5.17 3.38 -23.28
C VAL A 519 -5.87 2.03 -23.20
N LEU A 520 -7.17 1.97 -23.55
CA LEU A 520 -7.95 0.73 -23.52
C LEU A 520 -7.48 -0.29 -24.58
N ALA A 521 -7.04 0.17 -25.76
CA ALA A 521 -6.47 -0.71 -26.78
C ALA A 521 -5.14 -1.34 -26.32
N GLU A 522 -4.26 -0.57 -25.66
CA GLU A 522 -3.02 -1.11 -25.08
C GLU A 522 -3.33 -2.07 -23.91
N TYR A 523 -4.33 -1.74 -23.08
CA TYR A 523 -4.84 -2.65 -22.05
C TYR A 523 -5.29 -3.99 -22.65
N GLN A 524 -6.15 -3.97 -23.69
CA GLN A 524 -6.64 -5.17 -24.35
C GLN A 524 -5.48 -6.00 -24.92
N LYS A 525 -4.55 -5.36 -25.62
CA LYS A 525 -3.36 -6.02 -26.19
C LYS A 525 -2.51 -6.70 -25.11
N GLN A 526 -2.24 -6.02 -23.99
CA GLN A 526 -1.46 -6.61 -22.90
C GLN A 526 -2.23 -7.72 -22.18
N LEU A 527 -3.54 -7.55 -22.02
CA LEU A 527 -4.41 -8.58 -21.42
C LEU A 527 -4.48 -9.83 -22.30
N ASP A 528 -4.58 -9.69 -23.62
CA ASP A 528 -4.57 -10.81 -24.58
C ASP A 528 -3.23 -11.55 -24.53
N ALA A 529 -2.13 -10.82 -24.50
CA ALA A 529 -0.80 -11.40 -24.35
C ALA A 529 -0.67 -12.15 -23.02
N TYR A 530 -1.19 -11.60 -21.92
CA TYR A 530 -1.21 -12.25 -20.62
C TYR A 530 -2.12 -13.49 -20.62
N LYS A 531 -3.33 -13.42 -21.18
CA LYS A 531 -4.24 -14.58 -21.31
C LYS A 531 -3.59 -15.72 -22.08
N ALA A 532 -2.76 -15.43 -23.08
CA ALA A 532 -2.02 -16.46 -23.82
C ALA A 532 -0.94 -17.17 -22.98
N THR A 533 -0.51 -16.61 -21.84
CA THR A 533 0.44 -17.26 -20.92
C THR A 533 -0.26 -18.13 -19.86
N LEU A 534 -1.55 -17.90 -19.62
CA LEU A 534 -2.37 -18.76 -18.78
C LEU A 534 -2.52 -20.11 -19.51
N LYS A 535 -1.83 -21.14 -19.03
CA LYS A 535 -2.00 -22.50 -19.56
C LYS A 535 -3.48 -22.91 -19.41
N PRO A 536 -4.08 -23.56 -20.42
CA PRO A 536 -5.48 -24.01 -20.36
C PRO A 536 -5.73 -25.05 -19.27
#